data_AF-A0A3D3PDR2-F1
#
_entry.id   AF-A0A3D3PDR2-F1
#
_cell.length_a   1.000
_cell.length_b   1.000
_cell.length_c   1.000
_cell.angle_alpha   90.00
_cell.angle_beta   90.00
_cell.angle_gamma   90.00
#
_symmetry.space_group_name_H-M   'P 1'
#
loop_
_entity.id
_entity.type
_entity.pdbx_description
1 polymer ?
#
loop_
_entity_poly.entity_id
_entity_poly.type
_entity_poly.pdbx_seq_one_letter_code
_entity_poly.pdbx_strand_id
1 'polypeptide(L)'
;MYRYLFEKFRKHAKNDKKIYIITAAYCNLAFHVAKDKSDAIMYPSIPAIEKGMNFAFNKDISTQSFLKLESVSRNELTAKIGNKGVINFAESGILHAASFETSTNKIIW
;
A
#
# COMPACT_ATOMS: atom_id res chain seq x y z
N MET A 1 10.86 -16.88 17.40
CA MET A 1 11.21 -16.19 16.14
C MET A 1 10.25 -15.05 15.81
N TYR A 2 8.94 -15.29 15.68
CA TYR A 2 7.94 -14.26 15.35
C TYR A 2 7.92 -13.05 16.30
N ARG A 3 7.89 -13.29 17.61
CA ARG A 3 7.91 -12.22 18.61
C ARG A 3 9.16 -11.34 18.51
N TYR A 4 10.31 -11.96 18.26
CA TYR A 4 11.58 -11.24 18.08
C TYR A 4 11.56 -10.34 16.83
N LEU A 5 11.05 -10.84 15.69
CA LEU A 5 10.91 -10.05 14.47
C LEU A 5 9.90 -8.90 14.68
N PHE A 6 8.75 -9.19 15.27
CA PHE A 6 7.73 -8.19 15.57
C PHE A 6 8.27 -7.08 16.48
N GLU A 7 8.92 -7.43 17.60
CA GLU A 7 9.49 -6.44 18.53
C GLU A 7 10.64 -5.62 17.91
N LYS A 8 11.42 -6.21 16.98
CA LYS A 8 12.52 -5.51 16.29
C LYS A 8 12.06 -4.59 15.16
N PHE A 9 11.04 -5.00 14.40
CA PHE A 9 10.62 -4.31 13.17
C PHE A 9 9.33 -3.48 13.32
N ARG A 10 8.68 -3.49 14.50
CA ARG A 10 7.53 -2.62 14.80
C ARG A 10 7.89 -1.13 14.94
N LYS A 11 9.19 -0.79 15.11
CA LYS A 11 9.60 0.61 15.32
C LYS A 11 9.37 1.47 14.07
N HIS A 12 9.04 2.75 14.30
CA HIS A 12 8.84 3.73 13.22
C HIS A 12 10.05 3.82 12.29
N ALA A 13 9.85 3.41 11.04
CA ALA A 13 10.89 3.36 10.02
C ALA A 13 10.85 4.58 9.09
N LYS A 14 10.49 5.76 9.63
CA LYS A 14 10.15 6.98 8.86
C LYS A 14 11.23 7.40 7.84
N ASN A 15 12.47 6.93 8.02
CA ASN A 15 13.63 7.20 7.14
C ASN A 15 14.36 5.94 6.63
N ASP A 16 13.84 4.73 6.87
CA ASP A 16 14.50 3.49 6.43
C ASP A 16 13.94 3.04 5.08
N LYS A 17 14.73 3.24 4.02
CA LYS A 17 14.37 2.80 2.66
C LYS A 17 14.16 1.28 2.56
N LYS A 18 14.67 0.49 3.50
CA LYS A 18 14.55 -0.97 3.51
C LYS A 18 13.26 -1.46 4.17
N ILE A 19 12.46 -0.59 4.79
CA ILE A 19 11.29 -1.04 5.55
C ILE A 19 10.31 -1.84 4.71
N TYR A 20 10.05 -1.43 3.46
CA TYR A 20 9.15 -2.16 2.57
C TYR A 20 9.67 -3.55 2.20
N ILE A 21 10.99 -3.68 2.02
CA ILE A 21 11.63 -4.97 1.74
C ILE A 21 11.49 -5.90 2.96
N ILE A 22 11.73 -5.37 4.16
CA ILE A 22 11.61 -6.12 5.42
C ILE A 22 10.15 -6.54 5.65
N THR A 23 9.19 -5.63 5.48
CA THR A 23 7.75 -5.92 5.61
C THR A 23 7.33 -6.98 4.61
N ALA A 24 7.75 -6.89 3.34
CA ALA A 24 7.45 -7.89 2.33
C ALA A 24 8.04 -9.27 2.69
N ALA A 25 9.32 -9.31 3.10
CA ALA A 25 9.97 -10.55 3.51
C ALA A 25 9.27 -11.19 4.74
N TYR A 26 8.87 -10.37 5.71
CA TYR A 26 8.12 -10.83 6.87
C TYR A 26 6.75 -11.40 6.47
N CYS A 27 6.01 -10.70 5.61
CA CYS A 27 4.72 -11.17 5.13
C CYS A 27 4.85 -12.52 4.40
N ASN A 28 5.85 -12.66 3.52
CA ASN A 28 6.09 -13.91 2.79
C ASN A 28 6.45 -15.06 3.73
N LEU A 29 7.34 -14.82 4.72
CA LEU A 29 7.66 -15.82 5.73
C LEU A 29 6.39 -16.20 6.52
N ALA A 30 5.54 -15.22 6.81
CA ALA A 30 4.34 -15.45 7.60
C ALA A 30 3.30 -16.28 6.86
N PHE A 31 3.06 -16.01 5.58
CA PHE A 31 2.24 -16.86 4.72
C PHE A 31 2.80 -18.28 4.62
N HIS A 32 4.12 -18.41 4.43
CA HIS A 32 4.78 -19.70 4.37
C HIS A 32 4.60 -20.52 5.67
N VAL A 33 4.80 -19.89 6.84
CA VAL A 33 4.59 -20.55 8.15
C VAL A 33 3.13 -20.92 8.37
N ALA A 34 2.20 -20.06 7.92
CA ALA A 34 0.77 -20.36 7.94
C ALA A 34 0.36 -21.47 6.96
N LYS A 35 1.29 -21.98 6.13
CA LYS A 35 1.04 -22.93 5.05
C LYS A 35 -0.07 -22.44 4.12
N ASP A 36 -0.04 -21.15 3.81
CA ASP A 36 -1.01 -20.45 2.96
C ASP A 36 -2.46 -20.53 3.45
N LYS A 37 -2.69 -20.88 4.74
CA LYS A 37 -4.03 -20.91 5.34
C LYS A 37 -4.56 -19.55 5.79
N SER A 38 -3.75 -18.50 5.68
CA SER A 38 -4.14 -17.14 6.03
C SER A 38 -4.43 -16.34 4.76
N ASP A 39 -5.60 -15.71 4.72
CA ASP A 39 -6.05 -14.86 3.62
C ASP A 39 -5.30 -13.51 3.56
N ALA A 40 -4.97 -12.98 4.73
CA ALA A 40 -4.27 -11.70 4.85
C ALA A 40 -3.41 -11.60 6.11
N ILE A 41 -2.44 -10.70 6.06
CA ILE A 41 -1.64 -10.23 7.19
C ILE A 41 -1.98 -8.78 7.44
N MET A 42 -2.41 -8.49 8.67
CA MET A 42 -2.75 -7.15 9.13
C MET A 42 -1.57 -6.55 9.90
N TYR A 43 -1.15 -5.33 9.53
CA TYR A 43 -0.03 -4.65 10.19
C TYR A 43 -0.22 -3.13 10.25
N PRO A 44 0.41 -2.43 11.22
CA PRO A 44 0.21 -0.99 11.39
C PRO A 44 0.70 -0.16 10.20
N SER A 45 -0.06 0.87 9.83
CA SER A 45 0.33 1.82 8.80
C SER A 45 1.24 2.92 9.35
N ILE A 46 2.47 3.00 8.83
CA ILE A 46 3.47 4.01 9.24
C ILE A 46 3.01 5.45 8.91
N PRO A 47 2.47 5.75 7.70
CA PRO A 47 2.01 7.10 7.37
C PRO A 47 0.80 7.55 8.21
N ALA A 48 -0.04 6.63 8.64
CA ALA A 48 -1.29 6.93 9.36
C ALA A 48 -1.15 6.95 10.90
N ILE A 49 0.08 6.98 11.43
CA ILE A 49 0.42 7.14 12.87
C ILE A 49 -0.51 6.29 13.75
N GLU A 50 -0.41 4.96 13.62
CA GLU A 50 -1.13 3.96 14.43
C GLU A 50 -2.67 3.98 14.34
N LYS A 51 -3.27 4.89 13.57
CA LYS A 51 -4.73 4.92 13.33
C LYS A 51 -5.15 4.18 12.06
N GLY A 52 -4.20 3.88 11.17
CA GLY A 52 -4.42 3.13 9.94
C GLY A 52 -3.80 1.74 9.99
N MET A 53 -4.43 0.81 9.29
CA MET A 53 -3.99 -0.57 9.15
C MET A 53 -3.76 -0.89 7.68
N ASN A 54 -2.67 -1.59 7.41
CA ASN A 54 -2.39 -2.16 6.10
C ASN A 54 -2.73 -3.65 6.12
N PHE A 55 -3.10 -4.15 4.95
CA PHE A 55 -3.34 -5.57 4.70
C PHE A 55 -2.42 -6.02 3.57
N ALA A 56 -1.70 -7.12 3.79
CA ALA A 56 -1.08 -7.87 2.71
C ALA A 56 -1.95 -9.10 2.47
N PHE A 57 -2.54 -9.24 1.29
CA PHE A 57 -3.37 -10.39 0.93
C PHE A 57 -2.52 -11.47 0.26
N ASN A 58 -2.92 -12.73 0.41
CA ASN A 58 -2.31 -13.79 -0.38
C ASN A 58 -2.77 -13.68 -1.86
N LYS A 59 -2.12 -14.45 -2.74
CA LYS A 59 -2.41 -14.44 -4.17
C LYS A 59 -3.83 -14.91 -4.53
N ASP A 60 -4.43 -15.77 -3.72
CA ASP A 60 -5.73 -16.38 -4.02
C ASP A 60 -6.87 -15.37 -3.77
N ILE A 61 -6.70 -14.50 -2.77
CA ILE A 61 -7.60 -13.37 -2.48
C ILE A 61 -7.36 -12.17 -3.39
N SER A 62 -6.15 -12.02 -3.93
CA SER A 62 -5.78 -10.89 -4.79
C SER A 62 -6.33 -10.99 -6.22
N THR A 63 -7.47 -11.66 -6.40
CA THR A 63 -8.11 -11.93 -7.69
C THR A 63 -9.40 -11.13 -7.84
N GLN A 64 -9.85 -10.88 -9.07
CA GLN A 64 -11.05 -10.08 -9.35
C GLN A 64 -12.36 -10.68 -8.80
N SER A 65 -12.38 -11.98 -8.52
CA SER A 65 -13.52 -12.66 -7.90
C SER A 65 -13.69 -12.32 -6.42
N PHE A 66 -12.63 -11.90 -5.74
CA PHE A 66 -12.66 -11.50 -4.33
C PHE A 66 -12.50 -9.98 -4.14
N LEU A 67 -11.70 -9.34 -4.98
CA LEU A 67 -11.46 -7.90 -4.97
C LEU A 67 -11.80 -7.31 -6.34
N LYS A 68 -12.99 -6.72 -6.44
CA LYS A 68 -13.45 -6.05 -7.66
C LYS A 68 -12.90 -4.62 -7.72
N LEU A 69 -12.25 -4.28 -8.83
CA LEU A 69 -11.88 -2.89 -9.12
C LEU A 69 -13.15 -2.11 -9.50
N GLU A 70 -13.61 -1.23 -8.62
CA GLU A 70 -14.81 -0.42 -8.85
C GLU A 70 -14.53 0.87 -9.61
N SER A 71 -13.40 1.52 -9.33
CA SER A 71 -13.03 2.79 -9.98
C SER A 71 -11.53 3.04 -9.92
N VAL A 72 -11.05 3.88 -10.83
CA VAL A 72 -9.69 4.42 -10.83
C VAL A 72 -9.79 5.94 -10.89
N SER A 73 -8.98 6.62 -10.08
CA SER A 73 -8.91 8.07 -10.07
C SER A 73 -7.45 8.52 -10.08
N ARG A 74 -7.19 9.67 -10.70
CA ARG A 74 -5.89 10.32 -10.74
C ARG A 74 -6.03 11.74 -10.22
N ASN A 75 -5.37 12.03 -9.12
CA ASN A 75 -5.24 13.38 -8.61
C ASN A 75 -4.16 14.12 -9.41
N GLU A 76 -4.47 15.33 -9.81
CA GLU A 76 -3.53 16.25 -10.43
C GLU A 76 -3.07 17.24 -9.37
N LEU A 77 -1.76 17.33 -9.20
CA LEU A 77 -1.13 18.18 -8.20
C LEU A 77 -0.29 19.25 -8.90
N THR A 78 -0.47 20.51 -8.52
CA THR A 78 0.38 21.61 -8.97
C THR A 78 1.45 21.89 -7.93
N ALA A 79 2.71 21.88 -8.36
CA ALA A 79 3.84 22.31 -7.53
C ALA A 79 3.87 23.84 -7.44
N LYS A 80 3.93 24.38 -6.22
CA LYS A 80 4.07 25.81 -5.94
C LYS A 80 5.26 26.02 -5.02
N ILE A 81 6.14 26.97 -5.37
CA ILE A 81 7.23 27.38 -4.49
C ILE A 81 6.63 28.27 -3.41
N GLY A 82 6.63 27.77 -2.17
CA GLY A 82 6.20 28.52 -1.00
C GLY A 82 7.29 29.46 -0.48
N ASN A 83 6.96 30.20 0.58
CA ASN A 83 7.92 31.07 1.25
C ASN A 83 9.13 30.25 1.74
N LYS A 84 10.34 30.78 1.52
CA LYS A 84 11.65 30.13 1.79
C LYS A 84 12.07 29.02 0.81
N GLY A 85 11.49 28.95 -0.39
CA GLY A 85 11.96 28.05 -1.45
C GLY A 85 11.51 26.59 -1.30
N VAL A 86 10.59 26.31 -0.38
CA VAL A 86 10.03 24.96 -0.18
C VAL A 86 8.98 24.68 -1.26
N ILE A 87 9.11 23.56 -1.97
CA ILE A 87 8.10 23.11 -2.93
C ILE A 87 6.92 22.52 -2.15
N ASN A 88 5.74 23.11 -2.34
CA ASN A 88 4.46 22.58 -1.86
C ASN A 88 3.67 22.03 -3.03
N PHE A 89 2.80 21.05 -2.76
CA PHE A 89 1.89 20.50 -3.75
C PHE A 89 0.47 20.84 -3.33
N ALA A 90 -0.32 21.38 -4.24
CA ALA A 90 -1.75 21.61 -4.06
C ALA A 90 -2.51 20.80 -5.09
N GLU A 91 -3.57 20.12 -4.68
CA GLU A 91 -4.48 19.48 -5.63
C GLU A 91 -5.12 20.53 -6.54
N SER A 92 -4.99 20.30 -7.84
CA SER A 92 -5.53 21.15 -8.89
C SER A 92 -6.65 20.48 -9.68
N GLY A 93 -6.85 19.17 -9.50
CA GLY A 93 -7.93 18.44 -10.13
C GLY A 93 -7.95 16.97 -9.74
N ILE A 94 -9.04 16.30 -10.10
CA ILE A 94 -9.19 14.85 -10.03
C ILE A 94 -9.80 14.37 -11.35
N LEU A 95 -9.17 13.40 -11.98
CA LEU A 95 -9.67 12.72 -13.16
C LEU A 95 -10.12 11.31 -12.76
N HIS A 96 -11.39 11.02 -12.94
CA HIS A 96 -11.94 9.67 -12.77
C HIS A 96 -11.87 8.94 -14.10
N ALA A 97 -11.46 7.67 -14.07
CA ALA A 97 -11.46 6.84 -15.26
C ALA A 97 -12.89 6.56 -15.72
N ALA A 98 -13.16 6.74 -17.01
CA ALA A 98 -14.42 6.34 -17.63
C ALA A 98 -14.69 4.83 -17.51
N SER A 99 -13.66 3.98 -17.67
CA SER A 99 -13.76 2.53 -17.46
C SER A 99 -12.39 1.85 -17.30
N PHE A 100 -12.39 0.55 -17.01
CA PHE A 100 -11.20 -0.29 -16.96
C PHE A 100 -11.43 -1.61 -17.70
N GLU A 101 -10.54 -1.93 -18.64
CA GLU A 101 -10.55 -3.17 -19.40
C GLU A 101 -9.66 -4.21 -18.69
N THR A 102 -10.31 -5.17 -18.04
CA THR A 102 -9.64 -6.18 -17.20
C THR A 102 -8.83 -7.21 -17.98
N SER A 103 -9.24 -7.54 -19.20
CA SER A 103 -8.54 -8.50 -20.05
C SER A 103 -7.17 -8.01 -20.53
N THR A 104 -7.01 -6.68 -20.67
CA THR A 104 -5.79 -6.04 -21.17
C THR A 104 -5.08 -5.22 -20.10
N ASN A 105 -5.62 -5.15 -18.87
CA ASN A 105 -5.18 -4.29 -17.78
C ASN A 105 -5.05 -2.81 -18.18
N LYS A 106 -6.00 -2.30 -18.98
CA LYS A 106 -6.00 -0.91 -19.46
C LYS A 106 -7.00 -0.04 -18.70
N ILE A 107 -6.51 1.11 -18.23
CA ILE A 107 -7.37 2.19 -17.70
C ILE A 107 -7.78 3.08 -18.87
N ILE A 108 -9.07 3.33 -18.99
CA ILE A 108 -9.65 4.27 -19.95
C ILE A 108 -10.05 5.50 -19.15
N TRP A 109 -9.28 6.58 -19.32
CA TRP A 109 -9.47 7.84 -18.61
C TRP A 109 -10.69 8.59 -19.15
#